data_AF-A0A950WL32-F1
#
_entry.id   AF-A0A950WL32-F1
#
_cell.length_a   1.000
_cell.length_b   1.000
_cell.length_c   1.000
_cell.angle_alpha   90.00
_cell.angle_beta   90.00
_cell.angle_gamma   90.00
#
_symmetry.space_group_name_H-M   'P 1'
#
loop_
_entity.id
_entity.type
_entity.pdbx_description
1 polymer ?
#
loop_
_entity_poly.entity_id
_entity_poly.type
_entity_poly.pdbx_seq_one_letter_code
_entity_poly.pdbx_strand_id
1 'polypeptide(L)'
;MDAASTVALLLHSGTPSRDDSNLTAILDLFGIPWRALTASDARHGAVTSLTAGHSNFSILTSAPCLAEALQLCQAEELPAWLRDATSVYVYGFQGVDSCRALLRQITGDPEAKIRAVGTVPITVSFTGDFPDMCGPMSTLRFTLEPGAADAAFAMHHGSDLKSIVAAPEGQLFVESVYSGVRFFADSSLAMVDIRERAPTHFDVKKRFTGAVPVVLYLKWSFRDICWASPETAACLIIDDPLLKPRYGHLDFGDLLQLSDKRMFTTTIAFIPWNWQRTNPDTVATIQQNNERLSICVHGCDHTRGEFAVHSADLLDQKLKTARHRMQSLSKETGLDYDNVMVFPQGAFSTEAVSALKQNGFVAAVNTNVTPTDGTANETTLADLWSVAIMRYGTFPIFTRRYIDHGIENFAFDAILGKPCFIVGHHELFRDEASKFTEFLRQLTKLQLQLSWRTLGQAICRSYGVRRENETISVKMFAEQLCMENSGTMTQRVRFLKQEPQIALLKVITVNQDIVAYDYRDGYVRWVIDIPAGGTAKVRCEYHEQTDVLPSPGSFRYRLAVAVRRYLSELRDNYGYWALWGRGKI
;
A
#
# COMPACT_ATOMS: atom_id res chain seq x y z
N MET A 1 30.93 -2.40 -4.96
CA MET A 1 30.37 -1.08 -4.67
C MET A 1 29.75 -1.20 -3.31
N ASP A 2 30.35 -0.56 -2.30
CA ASP A 2 29.76 -0.50 -0.97
C ASP A 2 28.35 0.09 -1.11
N ALA A 3 27.34 -0.57 -0.53
CA ALA A 3 26.00 -0.01 -0.50
C ALA A 3 26.08 1.32 0.25
N ALA A 4 25.85 2.43 -0.46
CA ALA A 4 25.93 3.76 0.12
C ALA A 4 24.97 3.84 1.31
N SER A 5 25.52 3.87 2.52
CA SER A 5 24.76 4.03 3.75
C SER A 5 24.45 5.51 3.92
N THR A 6 23.22 5.91 3.67
CA THR A 6 22.71 7.28 3.93
C THR A 6 22.01 7.36 5.28
N VAL A 7 22.11 8.49 5.99
CA VAL A 7 21.38 8.76 7.23
C VAL A 7 20.60 10.07 7.14
N ALA A 8 19.43 10.10 7.79
CA ALA A 8 18.65 11.33 7.96
C ALA A 8 19.10 12.07 9.23
N LEU A 9 19.42 13.36 9.13
CA LEU A 9 19.63 14.23 10.28
C LEU A 9 18.40 15.11 10.46
N LEU A 10 17.69 14.93 11.58
CA LEU A 10 16.56 15.76 11.94
C LEU A 10 17.05 16.98 12.73
N LEU A 11 17.06 18.15 12.10
CA LEU A 11 17.45 19.40 12.76
C LEU A 11 16.24 20.00 13.51
N HIS A 12 16.39 20.18 14.82
CA HIS A 12 15.36 20.76 15.71
C HIS A 12 15.93 21.76 16.74
N SER A 13 15.07 22.59 17.33
CA SER A 13 15.43 23.68 18.26
C SER A 13 15.61 23.24 19.73
N GLY A 14 16.02 21.99 19.97
CA GLY A 14 16.27 21.42 21.29
C GLY A 14 15.15 20.49 21.80
N THR A 15 13.91 20.96 21.86
CA THR A 15 12.74 20.07 22.14
C THR A 15 12.05 19.73 20.81
N PRO A 16 11.93 18.45 20.43
CA PRO A 16 11.23 18.08 19.20
C PRO A 16 9.78 18.58 19.20
N SER A 17 9.37 19.20 18.10
CA SER A 17 7.99 19.63 17.86
C SER A 17 7.07 18.43 17.60
N ARG A 18 5.75 18.69 17.50
CA ARG A 18 4.80 17.67 17.05
C ARG A 18 5.13 17.20 15.63
N ASP A 19 5.48 18.12 14.73
CA ASP A 19 5.82 17.77 13.35
C ASP A 19 7.13 16.98 13.27
N ASP A 20 8.10 17.27 14.14
CA ASP A 20 9.34 16.49 14.25
C ASP A 20 9.02 15.05 14.71
N SER A 21 8.08 14.92 15.67
CA SER A 21 7.59 13.64 16.15
C SER A 21 6.79 12.84 15.10
N ASN A 22 6.11 13.55 14.20
CA ASN A 22 5.40 12.96 13.06
C ASN A 22 6.40 12.51 11.98
N LEU A 23 7.38 13.35 11.65
CA LEU A 23 8.40 13.05 10.66
C LEU A 23 9.27 11.86 11.07
N THR A 24 9.67 11.77 12.34
CA THR A 24 10.40 10.59 12.86
C THR A 24 9.60 9.31 12.74
N ALA A 25 8.28 9.35 12.98
CA ALA A 25 7.40 8.21 12.76
C ALA A 25 7.40 7.76 11.29
N ILE A 26 7.41 8.72 10.35
CA ILE A 26 7.47 8.44 8.91
C ILE A 26 8.83 7.85 8.51
N LEU A 27 9.94 8.37 9.06
CA LEU A 27 11.27 7.80 8.85
C LEU A 27 11.35 6.35 9.36
N ASP A 28 10.80 6.08 10.55
CA ASP A 28 10.75 4.74 11.13
C ASP A 28 9.90 3.77 10.28
N LEU A 29 8.74 4.24 9.77
CA LEU A 29 7.87 3.45 8.88
C LEU A 29 8.61 2.98 7.63
N PHE A 30 9.40 3.87 7.00
CA PHE A 30 10.18 3.52 5.81
C PHE A 30 11.51 2.82 6.12
N GLY A 31 11.86 2.66 7.40
CA GLY A 31 13.11 2.03 7.83
C GLY A 31 14.36 2.87 7.55
N ILE A 32 14.19 4.19 7.49
CA ILE A 32 15.28 5.14 7.24
C ILE A 32 16.00 5.42 8.57
N PRO A 33 17.31 5.11 8.70
CA PRO A 33 18.05 5.43 9.90
C PRO A 33 18.14 6.95 10.06
N TRP A 34 17.90 7.42 11.27
CA TRP A 34 17.95 8.85 11.56
C TRP A 34 18.63 9.16 12.89
N ARG A 35 19.09 10.41 13.02
CA ARG A 35 19.66 10.98 14.24
C ARG A 35 19.10 12.38 14.44
N ALA A 36 18.84 12.73 15.71
CA ALA A 36 18.51 14.09 16.09
C ALA A 36 19.77 14.97 16.03
N LEU A 37 19.60 16.21 15.59
CA LEU A 37 20.65 17.23 15.53
C LEU A 37 20.07 18.54 16.07
N THR A 38 20.70 19.15 17.07
CA THR A 38 20.33 20.52 17.46
C THR A 38 21.16 21.55 16.71
N ALA A 39 20.67 22.78 16.58
CA ALA A 39 21.45 23.89 16.02
C ALA A 39 22.74 24.16 16.83
N SER A 40 22.73 23.85 18.14
CA SER A 40 23.95 23.92 18.96
C SER A 40 24.94 22.83 18.57
N ASP A 41 24.50 21.57 18.47
CA ASP A 41 25.36 20.43 18.14
C ASP A 41 25.99 20.59 16.74
N ALA A 42 25.21 21.10 15.78
CA ALA A 42 25.68 21.38 14.43
C ALA A 42 26.86 22.37 14.42
N ARG A 43 26.81 23.42 15.24
CA ARG A 43 27.90 24.40 15.39
C ARG A 43 29.14 23.83 16.06
N HIS A 44 28.98 22.89 16.97
CA HIS A 44 30.10 22.23 17.66
C HIS A 44 30.67 21.03 16.89
N GLY A 45 30.29 20.86 15.62
CA GLY A 45 30.86 19.82 14.75
C GLY A 45 30.35 18.40 15.02
N ALA A 46 29.21 18.25 15.70
CA ALA A 46 28.66 16.93 16.03
C ALA A 46 28.26 16.10 14.78
N VAL A 47 28.02 16.76 13.63
CA VAL A 47 27.59 16.09 12.38
C VAL A 47 28.54 14.98 11.96
N THR A 48 29.86 15.18 12.08
CA THR A 48 30.88 14.16 11.78
C THR A 48 30.69 12.90 12.61
N SER A 49 30.35 13.04 13.89
CA SER A 49 30.11 11.91 14.79
C SER A 49 28.76 11.22 14.51
N LEU A 50 27.72 11.99 14.19
CA LEU A 50 26.37 11.48 13.94
C LEU A 50 26.25 10.77 12.60
N THR A 51 27.11 11.10 11.65
CA THR A 51 27.19 10.50 10.30
C THR A 51 28.29 9.44 10.20
N ALA A 52 29.00 9.14 11.29
CA ALA A 52 30.02 8.11 11.30
C ALA A 52 29.44 6.74 10.85
N GLY A 53 30.06 6.13 9.84
CA GLY A 53 29.58 4.89 9.23
C GLY A 53 28.55 5.06 8.10
N HIS A 54 28.22 6.32 7.76
CA HIS A 54 27.37 6.68 6.64
C HIS A 54 28.19 7.38 5.55
N SER A 55 28.01 6.98 4.29
CA SER A 55 28.68 7.61 3.16
C SER A 55 28.10 8.98 2.81
N ASN A 56 26.79 9.16 3.07
CA ASN A 56 26.05 10.38 2.74
C ASN A 56 25.05 10.70 3.87
N PHE A 57 24.56 11.94 3.91
CA PHE A 57 23.47 12.31 4.79
C PHE A 57 22.58 13.39 4.16
N SER A 58 21.32 13.38 4.56
CA SER A 58 20.35 14.41 4.19
C SER A 58 19.77 15.03 5.44
N ILE A 59 19.51 16.34 5.41
CA ILE A 59 18.92 17.06 6.54
C ILE A 59 17.43 17.21 6.30
N LEU A 60 16.63 16.99 7.35
CA LEU A 60 15.21 17.30 7.36
C LEU A 60 14.92 18.24 8.51
N THR A 61 14.15 19.30 8.25
CA THR A 61 13.95 20.35 9.24
C THR A 61 12.73 21.19 8.95
N SER A 62 12.18 21.83 9.98
CA SER A 62 11.15 22.85 9.80
C SER A 62 11.80 24.19 9.39
N ALA A 63 11.07 24.98 8.60
CA ALA A 63 11.51 26.31 8.16
C ALA A 63 11.84 27.25 9.34
N PRO A 64 11.06 27.31 10.44
CA PRO A 64 11.43 28.10 11.60
C PRO A 64 12.76 27.66 12.22
N CYS A 65 13.00 26.35 12.34
CA CYS A 65 14.23 25.82 12.93
C CYS A 65 15.46 26.10 12.05
N LEU A 66 15.34 25.91 10.73
CA LEU A 66 16.43 26.23 9.80
C LEU A 66 16.75 27.73 9.79
N ALA A 67 15.72 28.58 9.80
CA ALA A 67 15.91 30.04 9.86
C ALA A 67 16.66 30.45 11.13
N GLU A 68 16.29 29.89 12.29
CA GLU A 68 16.99 30.11 13.55
C GLU A 68 18.45 29.63 13.49
N ALA A 69 18.67 28.42 12.98
CA ALA A 69 20.01 27.83 12.88
C ALA A 69 20.95 28.67 11.97
N LEU A 70 20.43 29.23 10.87
CA LEU A 70 21.20 30.09 9.97
C LEU A 70 21.48 31.47 10.58
N GLN A 71 20.51 32.09 11.28
CA GLN A 71 20.73 33.36 11.99
C GLN A 71 21.84 33.24 13.04
N LEU A 72 21.89 32.12 13.75
CA LEU A 72 22.90 31.84 14.76
C LEU A 72 24.32 31.64 14.19
N CYS A 73 24.46 31.40 12.89
CA CYS A 73 25.77 31.20 12.25
C CYS A 73 26.44 32.50 11.80
N GLN A 74 25.72 33.65 11.79
CA GLN A 74 26.24 34.98 11.41
C GLN A 74 27.09 35.02 10.12
N ALA A 75 26.87 34.10 9.19
CA ALA A 75 27.66 33.95 7.97
C ALA A 75 26.82 34.31 6.74
N GLU A 76 27.42 34.99 5.76
CA GLU A 76 26.80 35.21 4.43
C GLU A 76 26.73 33.91 3.61
N GLU A 77 27.54 32.90 3.97
CA GLU A 77 27.58 31.58 3.35
C GLU A 77 26.91 30.50 4.21
N LEU A 78 26.46 29.42 3.56
CA LEU A 78 25.97 28.24 4.29
C LEU A 78 27.06 27.62 5.18
N PRO A 79 26.74 27.22 6.41
CA PRO A 79 27.70 26.55 7.29
C PRO A 79 28.10 25.18 6.73
N ALA A 80 29.32 24.73 7.02
CA ALA A 80 29.92 23.51 6.45
C ALA A 80 29.00 22.28 6.59
N TRP A 81 28.41 22.07 7.76
CA TRP A 81 27.51 20.94 8.01
C TRP A 81 26.26 20.90 7.10
N LEU A 82 25.85 22.04 6.56
CA LEU A 82 24.76 22.16 5.61
C LEU A 82 25.26 22.05 4.16
N ARG A 83 26.47 22.56 3.87
CA ARG A 83 27.15 22.40 2.57
C ARG A 83 27.51 20.96 2.25
N ASP A 84 27.86 20.19 3.26
CA ASP A 84 28.25 18.78 3.13
C ASP A 84 27.03 17.84 2.99
N ALA A 85 25.81 18.35 3.20
CA ALA A 85 24.60 17.55 3.07
C ALA A 85 24.28 17.25 1.60
N THR A 86 23.84 16.03 1.33
CA THR A 86 23.42 15.61 -0.01
C THR A 86 22.16 16.34 -0.48
N SER A 87 21.21 16.53 0.44
CA SER A 87 20.01 17.34 0.22
C SER A 87 19.40 17.80 1.54
N VAL A 88 18.59 18.85 1.47
CA VAL A 88 17.89 19.43 2.62
C VAL A 88 16.39 19.48 2.30
N TYR A 89 15.56 18.85 3.12
CA TYR A 89 14.11 18.94 3.02
C TYR A 89 13.58 19.86 4.12
N VAL A 90 12.80 20.87 3.69
CA VAL A 90 12.29 21.93 4.54
C VAL A 90 10.77 21.96 4.47
N TYR A 91 10.10 21.88 5.61
CA TYR A 91 8.64 21.92 5.73
C TYR A 91 8.19 23.03 6.70
N GLY A 92 6.89 23.29 6.81
CA GLY A 92 6.35 24.17 7.86
C GLY A 92 6.63 25.65 7.62
N PHE A 93 6.62 26.10 6.37
CA PHE A 93 6.82 27.51 6.01
C PHE A 93 5.65 28.38 6.50
N GLN A 94 5.78 28.90 7.71
CA GLN A 94 4.82 29.81 8.33
C GLN A 94 4.85 31.20 7.69
N GLY A 95 3.75 31.95 7.77
CA GLY A 95 3.63 33.31 7.22
C GLY A 95 4.44 34.41 7.91
N VAL A 96 5.39 34.06 8.79
CA VAL A 96 6.26 34.97 9.55
C VAL A 96 7.49 35.39 8.74
N ASP A 97 8.10 36.53 9.11
CA ASP A 97 9.19 37.14 8.33
C ASP A 97 10.44 36.25 8.21
N SER A 98 10.79 35.50 9.26
CA SER A 98 11.94 34.59 9.23
C SER A 98 11.77 33.48 8.19
N CYS A 99 10.58 32.88 8.09
CA CYS A 99 10.27 31.85 7.10
C CYS A 99 10.21 32.42 5.68
N ARG A 100 9.69 33.65 5.49
CA ARG A 100 9.72 34.34 4.19
C ARG A 100 11.15 34.66 3.75
N ALA A 101 11.98 35.15 4.66
CA ALA A 101 13.39 35.43 4.40
C ALA A 101 14.15 34.15 4.03
N LEU A 102 13.93 33.06 4.78
CA LEU A 102 14.49 31.75 4.46
C LEU A 102 14.06 31.27 3.07
N LEU A 103 12.76 31.33 2.76
CA LEU A 103 12.24 30.91 1.45
C LEU A 103 12.95 31.67 0.33
N ARG A 104 13.02 33.01 0.42
CA ARG A 104 13.70 33.85 -0.57
C ARG A 104 15.19 33.52 -0.70
N GLN A 105 15.86 33.21 0.41
CA GLN A 105 17.26 32.85 0.42
C GLN A 105 17.50 31.52 -0.31
N ILE A 106 16.77 30.46 0.04
CA ILE A 106 17.02 29.12 -0.52
C ILE A 106 16.51 28.96 -1.95
N THR A 107 15.54 29.78 -2.38
CA THR A 107 15.03 29.75 -3.76
C THR A 107 15.69 30.79 -4.67
N GLY A 108 16.36 31.79 -4.10
CA GLY A 108 16.93 32.91 -4.85
C GLY A 108 15.88 33.90 -5.40
N ASP A 109 14.60 33.74 -5.08
CA ASP A 109 13.53 34.66 -5.51
C ASP A 109 13.23 35.70 -4.41
N PRO A 110 13.60 36.98 -4.58
CA PRO A 110 13.35 38.02 -3.57
C PRO A 110 11.86 38.33 -3.37
N GLU A 111 11.01 38.01 -4.33
CA GLU A 111 9.56 38.25 -4.28
C GLU A 111 8.77 37.03 -3.77
N ALA A 112 9.46 35.95 -3.40
CA ALA A 112 8.81 34.73 -2.91
C ALA A 112 7.90 35.03 -1.71
N LYS A 113 6.66 34.54 -1.80
CA LYS A 113 5.61 34.72 -0.79
C LYS A 113 4.96 33.39 -0.44
N ILE A 114 4.66 33.22 0.83
CA ILE A 114 3.84 32.11 1.34
C ILE A 114 2.39 32.59 1.39
N ARG A 115 1.47 31.83 0.77
CA ARG A 115 0.04 32.12 0.73
C ARG A 115 -0.75 30.94 1.29
N ALA A 116 -1.80 31.21 2.06
CA ALA A 116 -2.77 30.18 2.39
C ALA A 116 -3.52 29.75 1.12
N VAL A 117 -3.77 28.45 0.98
CA VAL A 117 -4.69 27.93 -0.03
C VAL A 117 -6.11 28.12 0.50
N GLY A 118 -7.02 28.60 -0.35
CA GLY A 118 -8.43 28.77 0.02
C GLY A 118 -9.12 27.42 0.26
N THR A 119 -10.41 27.45 0.59
CA THR A 119 -11.22 26.23 0.84
C THR A 119 -11.83 25.62 -0.42
N VAL A 120 -11.60 26.23 -1.59
CA VAL A 120 -12.15 25.78 -2.87
C VAL A 120 -11.26 24.68 -3.44
N PRO A 121 -11.82 23.59 -4.01
CA PRO A 121 -11.02 22.56 -4.65
C PRO A 121 -10.06 23.12 -5.70
N ILE A 122 -8.78 22.77 -5.61
CA ILE A 122 -7.72 23.26 -6.50
C ILE A 122 -7.22 22.14 -7.40
N THR A 123 -6.84 22.48 -8.62
CA THR A 123 -6.22 21.49 -9.51
C THR A 123 -4.70 21.51 -9.33
N VAL A 124 -4.13 20.37 -8.93
CA VAL A 124 -2.69 20.20 -8.82
C VAL A 124 -2.13 19.46 -10.02
N SER A 125 -0.88 19.75 -10.34
CA SER A 125 -0.14 19.13 -11.44
C SER A 125 1.27 18.75 -11.00
N PHE A 126 1.70 17.57 -11.40
CA PHE A 126 3.05 17.06 -11.17
C PHE A 126 3.91 17.25 -12.41
N THR A 127 5.16 17.65 -12.19
CA THR A 127 6.12 17.79 -13.30
C THR A 127 6.40 16.45 -13.99
N GLY A 128 6.61 16.51 -15.31
CA GLY A 128 7.17 15.41 -16.10
C GLY A 128 8.70 15.38 -16.08
N ASP A 129 9.35 16.47 -15.66
CA ASP A 129 10.80 16.66 -15.81
C ASP A 129 11.60 16.06 -14.65
N PHE A 130 10.94 15.44 -13.66
CA PHE A 130 11.58 14.75 -12.53
C PHE A 130 10.98 13.36 -12.25
N PRO A 131 11.05 12.43 -13.22
CA PRO A 131 10.44 11.12 -13.10
C PRO A 131 11.00 10.28 -11.95
N ASP A 132 12.31 10.39 -11.65
CA ASP A 132 12.93 9.67 -10.54
C ASP A 132 12.34 10.01 -9.16
N MET A 133 11.78 11.22 -8.99
CA MET A 133 11.14 11.65 -7.74
C MET A 133 9.63 11.44 -7.77
N CYS A 134 8.97 11.85 -8.85
CA CYS A 134 7.51 11.78 -8.96
C CYS A 134 7.01 10.35 -9.24
N GLY A 135 7.83 9.50 -9.85
CA GLY A 135 7.50 8.13 -10.21
C GLY A 135 6.16 8.03 -10.95
N PRO A 136 5.25 7.13 -10.51
CA PRO A 136 3.90 7.01 -11.09
C PRO A 136 3.07 8.30 -11.07
N MET A 137 3.40 9.29 -10.24
CA MET A 137 2.70 10.58 -10.22
C MET A 137 3.18 11.55 -11.29
N SER A 138 4.26 11.28 -12.02
CA SER A 138 4.75 12.14 -13.09
C SER A 138 3.64 12.49 -14.09
N THR A 139 3.53 13.77 -14.44
CA THR A 139 2.52 14.33 -15.36
C THR A 139 1.06 14.21 -14.91
N LEU A 140 0.78 13.67 -13.71
CA LEU A 140 -0.58 13.58 -13.21
C LEU A 140 -1.15 14.96 -12.89
N ARG A 141 -2.45 15.08 -13.15
CA ARG A 141 -3.25 16.25 -12.81
C ARG A 141 -4.57 15.80 -12.20
N PHE A 142 -4.89 16.31 -11.02
CA PHE A 142 -6.14 15.98 -10.32
C PHE A 142 -6.55 17.10 -9.37
N THR A 143 -7.77 17.01 -8.86
CA THR A 143 -8.33 18.02 -7.95
C THR A 143 -8.12 17.62 -6.50
N LEU A 144 -7.55 18.52 -5.71
CA LEU A 144 -7.45 18.42 -4.25
C LEU A 144 -8.66 19.07 -3.59
N GLU A 145 -9.01 18.57 -2.41
CA GLU A 145 -9.88 19.22 -1.42
C GLU A 145 -8.97 19.87 -0.36
N PRO A 146 -8.74 21.21 -0.40
CA PRO A 146 -7.78 21.83 0.48
C PRO A 146 -8.15 21.72 1.96
N GLY A 147 -7.14 21.46 2.78
CA GLY A 147 -7.21 21.50 4.24
C GLY A 147 -6.78 22.85 4.81
N ALA A 148 -7.06 23.06 6.10
CA ALA A 148 -6.65 24.28 6.81
C ALA A 148 -5.12 24.44 6.94
N ALA A 149 -4.35 23.36 6.73
CA ALA A 149 -2.89 23.35 6.78
C ALA A 149 -2.22 23.60 5.41
N ASP A 150 -3.02 23.91 4.38
CA ASP A 150 -2.54 24.02 3.01
C ASP A 150 -2.04 25.44 2.72
N ALA A 151 -0.81 25.53 2.25
CA ALA A 151 -0.23 26.76 1.74
C ALA A 151 0.43 26.52 0.38
N ALA A 152 0.73 27.59 -0.33
CA ALA A 152 1.41 27.60 -1.61
C ALA A 152 2.46 28.70 -1.65
N PHE A 153 3.54 28.45 -2.39
CA PHE A 153 4.58 29.43 -2.67
C PHE A 153 4.24 30.20 -3.93
N ALA A 154 3.96 31.49 -3.79
CA ALA A 154 3.87 32.40 -4.92
C ALA A 154 5.26 32.94 -5.24
N MET A 155 5.84 32.44 -6.33
CA MET A 155 7.22 32.70 -6.75
C MET A 155 7.29 32.86 -8.28
N HIS A 156 8.31 33.58 -8.75
CA HIS A 156 8.65 33.67 -10.17
C HIS A 156 9.44 32.44 -10.60
N HIS A 157 9.24 32.00 -11.84
CA HIS A 157 10.07 30.97 -12.45
C HIS A 157 11.44 31.57 -12.80
N GLY A 158 12.43 31.36 -11.94
CA GLY A 158 13.86 31.56 -12.24
C GLY A 158 14.49 30.34 -12.92
N SER A 159 15.72 30.46 -13.43
CA SER A 159 16.42 29.37 -14.14
C SER A 159 16.73 28.16 -13.25
N ASP A 160 16.92 28.37 -11.95
CA ASP A 160 17.46 27.37 -11.02
C ASP A 160 16.39 26.76 -10.09
N LEU A 161 15.13 27.23 -10.21
CA LEU A 161 13.99 26.75 -9.44
C LEU A 161 13.19 25.74 -10.27
N LYS A 162 13.08 24.51 -9.76
CA LYS A 162 12.27 23.46 -10.39
C LYS A 162 10.99 23.24 -9.59
N SER A 163 9.85 23.50 -10.24
CA SER A 163 8.56 23.10 -9.67
C SER A 163 8.35 21.60 -9.83
N ILE A 164 8.08 20.92 -8.72
CA ILE A 164 7.78 19.49 -8.68
C ILE A 164 6.26 19.30 -8.67
N VAL A 165 5.57 20.07 -7.83
CA VAL A 165 4.10 20.13 -7.77
C VAL A 165 3.65 21.58 -7.81
N ALA A 166 2.73 21.88 -8.73
CA ALA A 166 2.17 23.21 -8.95
C ALA A 166 0.64 23.22 -8.90
N ALA A 167 0.08 24.35 -8.47
CA ALA A 167 -1.34 24.69 -8.52
C ALA A 167 -1.51 26.14 -9.04
N PRO A 168 -2.72 26.56 -9.46
CA PRO A 168 -3.00 27.95 -9.81
C PRO A 168 -2.62 28.97 -8.72
N GLU A 169 -2.68 28.56 -7.45
CA GLU A 169 -2.39 29.36 -6.27
C GLU A 169 -0.87 29.57 -6.06
N GLY A 170 -0.04 28.71 -6.65
CA GLY A 170 1.42 28.73 -6.51
C GLY A 170 2.04 27.33 -6.54
N GLN A 171 3.30 27.25 -6.15
CA GLN A 171 4.05 25.99 -6.06
C GLN A 171 3.79 25.32 -4.71
N LEU A 172 3.55 24.01 -4.71
CA LEU A 172 3.31 23.22 -3.50
C LEU A 172 4.57 22.46 -3.06
N PHE A 173 5.39 22.05 -4.01
CA PHE A 173 6.64 21.37 -3.74
C PHE A 173 7.67 21.77 -4.81
N VAL A 174 8.83 22.27 -4.37
CA VAL A 174 9.86 22.79 -5.26
C VAL A 174 11.24 22.25 -4.88
N GLU A 175 12.09 22.16 -5.89
CA GLU A 175 13.53 22.01 -5.74
C GLU A 175 14.22 23.32 -6.13
N SER A 176 15.24 23.69 -5.36
CA SER A 176 16.18 24.75 -5.71
C SER A 176 17.61 24.35 -5.35
N VAL A 177 18.58 24.99 -5.99
CA VAL A 177 20.00 24.84 -5.64
C VAL A 177 20.49 26.15 -5.04
N TYR A 178 20.98 26.09 -3.80
CA TYR A 178 21.54 27.26 -3.11
C TYR A 178 22.92 26.91 -2.56
N SER A 179 23.93 27.68 -2.96
CA SER A 179 25.34 27.44 -2.59
C SER A 179 25.83 26.00 -2.87
N GLY A 180 25.36 25.41 -3.99
CA GLY A 180 25.71 24.05 -4.39
C GLY A 180 24.92 22.92 -3.71
N VAL A 181 24.03 23.25 -2.75
CA VAL A 181 23.20 22.27 -2.03
C VAL A 181 21.79 22.27 -2.60
N ARG A 182 21.20 21.07 -2.73
CA ARG A 182 19.82 20.90 -3.19
C ARG A 182 18.84 21.04 -2.02
N PHE A 183 17.96 22.02 -2.11
CA PHE A 183 16.86 22.25 -1.19
C PHE A 183 15.55 21.77 -1.79
N PHE A 184 14.75 21.10 -0.98
CA PHE A 184 13.40 20.67 -1.29
C PHE A 184 12.45 21.35 -0.32
N ALA A 185 11.73 22.35 -0.79
CA ALA A 185 10.80 23.12 0.02
C ALA A 185 9.37 22.61 -0.19
N ASP A 186 8.75 22.15 0.89
CA ASP A 186 7.35 21.75 0.97
C ASP A 186 6.52 22.89 1.57
N SER A 187 5.48 23.31 0.84
CA SER A 187 4.59 24.38 1.28
C SER A 187 3.68 23.98 2.44
N SER A 188 3.62 22.70 2.79
CA SER A 188 2.81 22.18 3.89
C SER A 188 3.12 22.86 5.22
N LEU A 189 2.08 23.35 5.90
CA LEU A 189 2.23 24.02 7.20
C LEU A 189 2.44 23.04 8.36
N ALA A 190 2.02 21.79 8.20
CA ALA A 190 2.11 20.74 9.21
C ALA A 190 2.46 19.39 8.56
N MET A 191 3.10 18.52 9.34
CA MET A 191 3.44 17.16 8.92
C MET A 191 2.30 16.21 9.29
N VAL A 192 1.97 15.27 8.40
CA VAL A 192 0.90 14.31 8.66
C VAL A 192 1.21 13.42 9.87
N ASP A 193 0.23 13.26 10.76
CA ASP A 193 0.36 12.36 11.91
C ASP A 193 0.00 10.94 11.51
N ILE A 194 0.98 10.14 11.10
CA ILE A 194 0.70 8.77 10.64
C ILE A 194 0.23 7.83 11.76
N ARG A 195 0.29 8.24 13.02
CA ARG A 195 -0.20 7.47 14.17
C ARG A 195 -1.69 7.69 14.41
N GLU A 196 -2.30 8.67 13.74
CA GLU A 196 -3.72 8.92 13.85
C GLU A 196 -4.53 7.73 13.33
N ARG A 197 -5.69 7.49 13.96
CA ARG A 197 -6.60 6.43 13.54
C ARG A 197 -7.29 6.83 12.25
N ALA A 198 -7.28 5.91 11.29
CA ALA A 198 -7.92 6.07 10.00
C ALA A 198 -9.23 5.26 9.96
N PRO A 199 -10.41 5.91 9.83
CA PRO A 199 -11.69 5.19 9.70
C PRO A 199 -11.94 4.67 8.29
N THR A 200 -11.21 5.19 7.29
CA THR A 200 -11.39 4.89 5.87
C THR A 200 -10.03 4.77 5.18
N HIS A 201 -10.03 4.36 3.91
CA HIS A 201 -8.83 4.37 3.09
C HIS A 201 -8.18 5.77 3.03
N PHE A 202 -6.87 5.79 2.76
CA PHE A 202 -6.14 7.03 2.50
C PHE A 202 -6.51 7.55 1.12
N ASP A 203 -6.94 8.82 1.08
CA ASP A 203 -7.31 9.53 -0.14
C ASP A 203 -6.40 10.75 -0.33
N VAL A 204 -5.53 10.67 -1.33
CA VAL A 204 -4.58 11.72 -1.69
C VAL A 204 -5.29 13.06 -1.95
N LYS A 205 -6.50 13.04 -2.50
CA LYS A 205 -7.25 14.27 -2.77
C LYS A 205 -7.56 15.06 -1.50
N LYS A 206 -7.73 14.36 -0.37
CA LYS A 206 -8.14 14.95 0.91
C LYS A 206 -6.98 15.16 1.88
N ARG A 207 -5.87 14.47 1.66
CA ARG A 207 -4.72 14.41 2.57
C ARG A 207 -3.41 14.49 1.79
N PHE A 208 -3.30 15.51 0.94
CA PHE A 208 -2.11 15.74 0.13
C PHE A 208 -0.97 16.36 0.95
N THR A 209 -1.27 17.47 1.61
CA THR A 209 -0.36 18.31 2.38
C THR A 209 0.24 17.56 3.56
N GLY A 210 1.54 17.69 3.76
CA GLY A 210 2.31 17.01 4.80
C GLY A 210 2.45 15.50 4.58
N ALA A 211 1.93 14.96 3.48
CA ALA A 211 1.90 13.53 3.19
C ALA A 211 2.61 13.19 1.87
N VAL A 212 2.12 13.73 0.75
CA VAL A 212 2.65 13.36 -0.56
C VAL A 212 4.08 13.90 -0.76
N PRO A 213 4.38 15.19 -0.57
CA PRO A 213 5.74 15.71 -0.82
C PRO A 213 6.81 15.03 0.03
N VAL A 214 6.55 14.77 1.32
CA VAL A 214 7.49 14.08 2.20
C VAL A 214 7.73 12.64 1.73
N VAL A 215 6.70 11.91 1.30
CA VAL A 215 6.86 10.55 0.77
C VAL A 215 7.68 10.55 -0.52
N LEU A 216 7.43 11.48 -1.45
CA LEU A 216 8.22 11.62 -2.68
C LEU A 216 9.69 11.88 -2.37
N TYR A 217 9.97 12.85 -1.49
CA TYR A 217 11.32 13.18 -1.09
C TYR A 217 12.04 11.99 -0.44
N LEU A 218 11.39 11.32 0.52
CA LEU A 218 11.99 10.20 1.24
C LEU A 218 12.27 9.01 0.33
N LYS A 219 11.30 8.65 -0.52
CA LYS A 219 11.44 7.55 -1.49
C LYS A 219 12.51 7.84 -2.54
N TRP A 220 12.77 9.10 -2.85
CA TRP A 220 13.84 9.52 -3.75
C TRP A 220 15.21 9.57 -3.06
N SER A 221 15.33 10.33 -1.96
CA SER A 221 16.60 10.62 -1.26
C SER A 221 17.17 9.37 -0.57
N PHE A 222 16.30 8.47 -0.10
CA PHE A 222 16.68 7.26 0.62
C PHE A 222 16.30 5.96 -0.11
N ARG A 223 16.21 6.01 -1.45
CA ARG A 223 15.76 4.89 -2.28
C ARG A 223 16.54 3.59 -2.06
N ASP A 224 17.84 3.70 -1.76
CA ASP A 224 18.73 2.56 -1.58
C ASP A 224 18.62 1.92 -0.17
N ILE A 225 17.87 2.55 0.73
CA ILE A 225 17.73 2.14 2.15
C ILE A 225 16.29 1.77 2.49
N CYS A 226 15.33 2.49 1.91
CA CYS A 226 13.91 2.20 2.07
C CYS A 226 13.64 0.73 1.71
N TRP A 227 12.70 0.12 2.42
CA TRP A 227 12.12 -1.14 1.95
C TRP A 227 11.50 -0.92 0.57
N ALA A 228 12.01 -1.63 -0.43
CA ALA A 228 11.52 -1.60 -1.80
C ALA A 228 10.64 -2.83 -2.06
N SER A 229 9.59 -2.68 -2.86
CA SER A 229 8.89 -3.83 -3.43
C SER A 229 9.68 -4.31 -4.66
N PRO A 230 9.93 -5.62 -4.82
CA PRO A 230 10.64 -6.15 -5.99
C PRO A 230 9.88 -5.91 -7.30
N GLU A 231 8.56 -5.80 -7.22
CA GLU A 231 7.66 -5.52 -8.33
C GLU A 231 6.40 -4.81 -7.82
N THR A 232 5.64 -4.19 -8.73
CA THR A 232 4.28 -3.71 -8.44
C THR A 232 3.28 -4.68 -9.05
N ALA A 233 2.85 -5.68 -8.27
CA ALA A 233 1.87 -6.65 -8.71
C ALA A 233 0.50 -5.99 -8.93
N ALA A 234 -0.27 -6.46 -9.92
CA ALA A 234 -1.62 -5.98 -10.20
C ALA A 234 -2.59 -7.14 -10.40
N CYS A 235 -3.84 -6.95 -9.97
CA CYS A 235 -4.90 -7.94 -10.15
C CYS A 235 -6.26 -7.23 -10.17
N LEU A 236 -7.12 -7.59 -11.13
CA LEU A 236 -8.54 -7.31 -11.04
C LEU A 236 -9.20 -8.37 -10.15
N ILE A 237 -10.01 -7.95 -9.17
CA ILE A 237 -10.75 -8.83 -8.27
C ILE A 237 -12.24 -8.58 -8.50
N ILE A 238 -12.97 -9.61 -8.95
CA ILE A 238 -14.41 -9.50 -9.18
C ILE A 238 -15.14 -10.24 -8.07
N ASP A 239 -15.95 -9.50 -7.31
CA ASP A 239 -16.73 -10.04 -6.20
C ASP A 239 -18.06 -10.62 -6.68
N ASP A 240 -18.44 -11.75 -6.06
CA ASP A 240 -19.72 -12.44 -6.14
C ASP A 240 -20.04 -13.37 -7.33
N PRO A 241 -19.37 -13.36 -8.51
CA PRO A 241 -19.93 -14.08 -9.64
C PRO A 241 -19.89 -15.59 -9.41
N LEU A 242 -20.98 -16.24 -9.82
CA LEU A 242 -20.96 -17.70 -9.98
C LEU A 242 -20.01 -18.07 -11.12
N LEU A 243 -19.44 -19.28 -11.06
CA LEU A 243 -18.69 -19.86 -12.18
C LEU A 243 -19.67 -20.42 -13.21
N LYS A 244 -20.43 -19.54 -13.85
CA LYS A 244 -21.30 -19.80 -15.00
C LYS A 244 -20.81 -18.96 -16.18
N PRO A 245 -21.11 -19.32 -17.45
CA PRO A 245 -20.60 -18.58 -18.61
C PRO A 245 -20.89 -17.08 -18.53
N ARG A 246 -22.07 -16.73 -18.00
CA ARG A 246 -22.50 -15.36 -17.76
C ARG A 246 -23.07 -15.18 -16.35
N TYR A 247 -22.75 -14.05 -15.72
CA TYR A 247 -23.31 -13.57 -14.46
C TYR A 247 -23.57 -12.05 -14.55
N GLY A 248 -24.85 -11.67 -14.65
CA GLY A 248 -25.24 -10.28 -14.90
C GLY A 248 -24.64 -9.74 -16.20
N HIS A 249 -23.74 -8.77 -16.08
CA HIS A 249 -23.02 -8.16 -17.21
C HIS A 249 -21.65 -8.81 -17.48
N LEU A 250 -21.19 -9.70 -16.61
CA LEU A 250 -19.93 -10.42 -16.79
C LEU A 250 -20.18 -11.66 -17.64
N ASP A 251 -19.47 -11.77 -18.75
CA ASP A 251 -19.31 -13.01 -19.52
C ASP A 251 -17.83 -13.44 -19.44
N PHE A 252 -17.57 -14.70 -19.12
CA PHE A 252 -16.20 -15.19 -18.93
C PHE A 252 -15.39 -15.24 -20.24
N GLY A 253 -16.07 -15.45 -21.38
CA GLY A 253 -15.44 -15.38 -22.69
C GLY A 253 -15.02 -13.97 -23.03
N ASP A 254 -15.92 -12.99 -22.83
CA ASP A 254 -15.62 -11.57 -23.04
C ASP A 254 -14.52 -11.07 -22.08
N LEU A 255 -14.55 -11.52 -20.82
CA LEU A 255 -13.51 -11.22 -19.83
C LEU A 255 -12.14 -11.72 -20.30
N LEU A 256 -12.05 -12.96 -20.80
CA LEU A 256 -10.80 -13.53 -21.27
C LEU A 256 -10.28 -12.78 -22.50
N GLN A 257 -11.13 -12.49 -23.48
CA GLN A 257 -10.75 -11.70 -24.66
C GLN A 257 -10.24 -10.30 -24.26
N LEU A 258 -10.91 -9.66 -23.29
CA LEU A 258 -10.48 -8.36 -22.78
C LEU A 258 -9.15 -8.45 -22.02
N SER A 259 -8.98 -9.49 -21.19
CA SER A 259 -7.73 -9.82 -20.49
C SER A 259 -6.57 -10.04 -21.46
N ASP A 260 -6.79 -10.75 -22.57
CA ASP A 260 -5.80 -10.96 -23.62
C ASP A 260 -5.42 -9.65 -24.31
N LYS A 261 -6.42 -8.88 -24.73
CA LYS A 261 -6.21 -7.61 -25.42
C LYS A 261 -5.51 -6.56 -24.56
N ARG A 262 -5.73 -6.57 -23.24
CA ARG A 262 -5.23 -5.54 -22.31
C ARG A 262 -4.18 -6.05 -21.34
N MET A 263 -3.81 -7.33 -21.44
CA MET A 263 -2.75 -8.00 -20.68
C MET A 263 -2.92 -7.87 -19.15
N PHE A 264 -4.14 -8.07 -18.62
CA PHE A 264 -4.40 -8.09 -17.18
C PHE A 264 -4.85 -9.45 -16.67
N THR A 265 -4.66 -9.70 -15.38
CA THR A 265 -5.12 -10.90 -14.67
C THR A 265 -6.37 -10.59 -13.86
N THR A 266 -7.21 -11.61 -13.67
CA THR A 266 -8.44 -11.51 -12.89
C THR A 266 -8.55 -12.66 -11.90
N THR A 267 -8.92 -12.34 -10.67
CA THR A 267 -9.30 -13.34 -9.67
C THR A 267 -10.76 -13.14 -9.29
N ILE A 268 -11.53 -14.22 -9.33
CA ILE A 268 -12.91 -14.23 -8.86
C ILE A 268 -12.93 -14.45 -7.35
N ALA A 269 -13.52 -13.53 -6.60
CA ALA A 269 -13.83 -13.76 -5.19
C ALA A 269 -15.08 -14.65 -5.11
N PHE A 270 -14.85 -15.96 -5.05
CA PHE A 270 -15.89 -16.97 -5.18
C PHE A 270 -16.51 -17.31 -3.83
N ILE A 271 -17.84 -17.29 -3.76
CA ILE A 271 -18.59 -17.62 -2.54
C ILE A 271 -18.59 -19.14 -2.36
N PRO A 272 -17.98 -19.70 -1.28
CA PRO A 272 -17.86 -21.15 -1.13
C PRO A 272 -19.19 -21.90 -1.11
N TRP A 273 -20.28 -21.28 -0.65
CA TRP A 273 -21.63 -21.87 -0.74
C TRP A 273 -22.03 -22.29 -2.16
N ASN A 274 -21.51 -21.62 -3.19
CA ASN A 274 -21.79 -21.92 -4.60
C ASN A 274 -20.97 -23.08 -5.17
N TRP A 275 -20.16 -23.80 -4.39
CA TRP A 275 -19.23 -24.80 -4.89
C TRP A 275 -19.88 -25.91 -5.75
N GLN A 276 -21.14 -26.28 -5.49
CA GLN A 276 -21.91 -27.26 -6.31
C GLN A 276 -22.69 -26.60 -7.47
N ARG A 277 -22.56 -25.28 -7.65
CA ARG A 277 -23.35 -24.45 -8.57
C ARG A 277 -22.47 -23.88 -9.69
N THR A 278 -21.46 -24.65 -10.09
CA THR A 278 -20.48 -24.29 -11.12
C THR A 278 -20.82 -24.97 -12.44
N ASN A 279 -20.48 -24.34 -13.56
CA ASN A 279 -20.60 -24.89 -14.90
C ASN A 279 -19.24 -25.50 -15.32
N PRO A 280 -19.21 -26.77 -15.80
CA PRO A 280 -17.96 -27.44 -16.18
C PRO A 280 -17.14 -26.69 -17.24
N ASP A 281 -17.78 -26.09 -18.25
CA ASP A 281 -17.06 -25.36 -19.32
C ASP A 281 -16.40 -24.08 -18.79
N THR A 282 -17.06 -23.39 -17.85
CA THR A 282 -16.49 -22.21 -17.19
C THR A 282 -15.30 -22.60 -16.31
N VAL A 283 -15.40 -23.73 -15.60
CA VAL A 283 -14.28 -24.26 -14.81
C VAL A 283 -13.11 -24.63 -15.73
N ALA A 284 -13.37 -25.35 -16.82
CA ALA A 284 -12.36 -25.71 -17.81
C ALA A 284 -11.69 -24.46 -18.41
N THR A 285 -12.46 -23.40 -18.68
CA THR A 285 -11.93 -22.12 -19.17
C THR A 285 -10.95 -21.51 -18.18
N ILE A 286 -11.25 -21.50 -16.88
CA ILE A 286 -10.35 -20.98 -15.85
C ILE A 286 -9.10 -21.85 -15.74
N GLN A 287 -9.25 -23.18 -15.74
CA GLN A 287 -8.11 -24.12 -15.65
C GLN A 287 -7.14 -23.96 -16.83
N GLN A 288 -7.66 -23.86 -18.05
CA GLN A 288 -6.86 -23.67 -19.26
C GLN A 288 -6.16 -22.31 -19.30
N ASN A 289 -6.63 -21.34 -18.52
CA ASN A 289 -6.12 -19.97 -18.47
C ASN A 289 -5.69 -19.58 -17.04
N ASN A 290 -5.15 -20.52 -16.26
CA ASN A 290 -4.86 -20.35 -14.83
C ASN A 290 -3.80 -19.29 -14.51
N GLU A 291 -3.01 -18.86 -15.49
CA GLU A 291 -2.09 -17.71 -15.38
C GLU A 291 -2.82 -16.36 -15.42
N ARG A 292 -4.03 -16.33 -16.00
CA ARG A 292 -4.85 -15.12 -16.20
C ARG A 292 -6.08 -15.08 -15.32
N LEU A 293 -6.69 -16.22 -15.07
CA LEU A 293 -7.90 -16.38 -14.29
C LEU A 293 -7.63 -17.27 -13.08
N SER A 294 -8.00 -16.81 -11.89
CA SER A 294 -8.03 -17.66 -10.70
C SER A 294 -9.29 -17.42 -9.88
N ILE A 295 -9.47 -18.20 -8.82
CA ILE A 295 -10.51 -17.98 -7.82
C ILE A 295 -9.89 -17.88 -6.42
N CYS A 296 -10.52 -17.11 -5.54
CA CYS A 296 -10.18 -17.02 -4.12
C CYS A 296 -11.45 -17.12 -3.26
N VAL A 297 -11.30 -17.11 -1.94
CA VAL A 297 -12.40 -17.35 -1.00
C VAL A 297 -13.14 -16.04 -0.71
N HIS A 298 -14.44 -15.98 -0.98
CA HIS A 298 -15.30 -14.83 -0.63
C HIS A 298 -16.30 -15.18 0.48
N GLY A 299 -15.79 -15.25 1.71
CA GLY A 299 -16.55 -15.59 2.89
C GLY A 299 -16.87 -17.08 3.03
N CYS A 300 -18.11 -17.40 3.40
CA CYS A 300 -18.60 -18.79 3.50
C CYS A 300 -19.97 -18.94 2.84
N ASP A 301 -20.98 -18.28 3.40
CA ASP A 301 -22.37 -18.29 2.93
C ASP A 301 -22.77 -16.94 2.31
N HIS A 302 -21.91 -15.93 2.45
CA HIS A 302 -22.16 -14.54 2.09
C HIS A 302 -23.40 -13.99 2.79
N THR A 303 -23.56 -14.33 4.06
CA THR A 303 -24.61 -13.75 4.91
C THR A 303 -24.20 -12.36 5.42
N ARG A 304 -25.14 -11.60 6.03
CA ARG A 304 -24.85 -10.23 6.48
C ARG A 304 -23.91 -10.29 7.68
N GLY A 305 -22.77 -9.59 7.60
CA GLY A 305 -21.81 -9.49 8.71
C GLY A 305 -21.28 -10.84 9.20
N GLU A 306 -21.15 -11.84 8.33
CA GLU A 306 -20.84 -13.21 8.77
C GLU A 306 -19.44 -13.38 9.38
N PHE A 307 -18.55 -12.44 9.09
CA PHE A 307 -17.22 -12.30 9.71
C PHE A 307 -17.10 -11.06 10.60
N ALA A 308 -18.17 -10.27 10.77
CA ALA A 308 -18.22 -9.16 11.71
C ALA A 308 -18.56 -9.62 13.14
N VAL A 309 -18.88 -10.91 13.32
CA VAL A 309 -19.14 -11.50 14.64
C VAL A 309 -17.85 -11.64 15.45
N HIS A 310 -17.95 -11.61 16.78
CA HIS A 310 -16.81 -11.72 17.70
C HIS A 310 -16.64 -13.13 18.31
N SER A 311 -17.54 -14.07 18.03
CA SER A 311 -17.44 -15.44 18.55
C SER A 311 -16.36 -16.23 17.80
N ALA A 312 -15.26 -16.54 18.49
CA ALA A 312 -14.16 -17.33 17.94
C ALA A 312 -14.62 -18.69 17.40
N ASP A 313 -15.45 -19.42 18.14
CA ASP A 313 -15.96 -20.74 17.71
C ASP A 313 -16.80 -20.65 16.44
N LEU A 314 -17.67 -19.63 16.34
CA LEU A 314 -18.50 -19.43 15.15
C LEU A 314 -17.65 -19.06 13.93
N LEU A 315 -16.62 -18.23 14.13
CA LEU A 315 -15.67 -17.86 13.09
C LEU A 315 -14.87 -19.06 12.61
N ASP A 316 -14.32 -19.86 13.54
CA ASP A 316 -13.59 -21.09 13.22
C ASP A 316 -14.46 -22.08 12.44
N GLN A 317 -15.69 -22.34 12.92
CA GLN A 317 -16.64 -23.20 12.22
C GLN A 317 -16.94 -22.69 10.79
N LYS A 318 -17.14 -21.38 10.62
CA LYS A 318 -17.39 -20.78 9.30
C LYS A 318 -16.19 -20.90 8.37
N LEU A 319 -14.98 -20.68 8.87
CA LEU A 319 -13.75 -20.80 8.09
C LEU A 319 -13.46 -22.24 7.69
N LYS A 320 -13.63 -23.20 8.60
CA LYS A 320 -13.55 -24.65 8.30
C LYS A 320 -14.58 -25.06 7.25
N THR A 321 -15.81 -24.56 7.36
CA THR A 321 -16.87 -24.81 6.38
C THR A 321 -16.51 -24.24 5.00
N ALA A 322 -16.03 -23.00 4.95
CA ALA A 322 -15.59 -22.35 3.71
C ALA A 322 -14.47 -23.16 3.04
N ARG A 323 -13.42 -23.51 3.79
CA ARG A 323 -12.30 -24.32 3.30
C ARG A 323 -12.77 -25.68 2.79
N HIS A 324 -13.58 -26.38 3.56
CA HIS A 324 -14.11 -27.68 3.15
C HIS A 324 -14.83 -27.60 1.80
N ARG A 325 -15.68 -26.57 1.60
CA ARG A 325 -16.39 -26.38 0.33
C ARG A 325 -15.46 -26.06 -0.84
N MET A 326 -14.43 -25.24 -0.62
CA MET A 326 -13.44 -24.92 -1.64
C MET A 326 -12.56 -26.13 -1.98
N GLN A 327 -12.18 -26.93 -0.98
CA GLN A 327 -11.48 -28.20 -1.16
C GLN A 327 -12.34 -29.20 -1.95
N SER A 328 -13.65 -29.27 -1.66
CA SER A 328 -14.58 -30.10 -2.42
C SER A 328 -14.71 -29.66 -3.88
N LEU A 329 -14.80 -28.35 -4.14
CA LEU A 329 -14.76 -27.81 -5.51
C LEU A 329 -13.49 -28.25 -6.24
N SER A 330 -12.32 -28.05 -5.62
CA SER A 330 -11.03 -28.42 -6.18
C SER A 330 -10.94 -29.92 -6.43
N LYS A 331 -11.38 -30.75 -5.49
CA LYS A 331 -11.36 -32.22 -5.63
C LYS A 331 -12.29 -32.71 -6.73
N GLU A 332 -13.48 -32.13 -6.87
CA GLU A 332 -14.48 -32.59 -7.85
C GLU A 332 -14.20 -32.08 -9.27
N THR A 333 -13.55 -30.93 -9.41
CA THR A 333 -13.37 -30.27 -10.72
C THR A 333 -11.91 -30.15 -11.15
N GLY A 334 -10.96 -30.33 -10.24
CA GLY A 334 -9.54 -30.03 -10.44
C GLY A 334 -9.21 -28.54 -10.44
N LEU A 335 -10.16 -27.66 -10.09
CA LEU A 335 -9.93 -26.22 -10.08
C LEU A 335 -9.18 -25.79 -8.83
N ASP A 336 -7.96 -25.27 -9.00
CA ASP A 336 -7.19 -24.69 -7.91
C ASP A 336 -7.79 -23.35 -7.46
N TYR A 337 -7.48 -22.99 -6.21
CA TYR A 337 -7.93 -21.73 -5.62
C TYR A 337 -6.90 -21.15 -4.66
N ASP A 338 -6.91 -19.83 -4.54
CA ASP A 338 -6.09 -19.09 -3.60
C ASP A 338 -6.74 -19.11 -2.21
N ASN A 339 -6.02 -19.58 -1.18
CA ASN A 339 -6.42 -19.50 0.25
C ASN A 339 -6.31 -18.05 0.77
N VAL A 340 -6.92 -17.12 0.06
CA VAL A 340 -6.96 -15.69 0.35
C VAL A 340 -8.42 -15.33 0.62
N MET A 341 -8.67 -14.69 1.76
CA MET A 341 -10.02 -14.26 2.15
C MET A 341 -10.32 -12.87 1.61
N VAL A 342 -11.38 -12.76 0.83
CA VAL A 342 -12.04 -11.49 0.53
C VAL A 342 -13.28 -11.40 1.40
N PHE A 343 -13.34 -10.44 2.32
CA PHE A 343 -14.47 -10.33 3.23
C PHE A 343 -15.75 -9.87 2.50
N PRO A 344 -16.88 -10.61 2.61
CA PRO A 344 -18.17 -10.16 2.11
C PRO A 344 -18.56 -8.80 2.69
N GLN A 345 -19.04 -7.89 1.84
CA GLN A 345 -19.44 -6.52 2.23
C GLN A 345 -18.30 -5.71 2.89
N GLY A 346 -17.06 -6.19 2.81
CA GLY A 346 -15.90 -5.68 3.53
C GLY A 346 -16.01 -5.73 5.05
N ALA A 347 -16.94 -6.50 5.62
CA ALA A 347 -17.21 -6.53 7.05
C ALA A 347 -16.45 -7.67 7.74
N PHE A 348 -15.59 -7.32 8.70
CA PHE A 348 -14.83 -8.25 9.52
C PHE A 348 -14.71 -7.76 10.97
N SER A 349 -14.42 -8.65 11.92
CA SER A 349 -14.02 -8.37 13.29
C SER A 349 -12.51 -8.62 13.48
N THR A 350 -11.93 -8.13 14.56
CA THR A 350 -10.53 -8.42 14.92
C THR A 350 -10.27 -9.92 15.14
N GLU A 351 -11.26 -10.62 15.68
CA GLU A 351 -11.24 -12.06 15.93
C GLU A 351 -11.27 -12.84 14.62
N ALA A 352 -12.00 -12.37 13.61
CA ALA A 352 -12.04 -13.02 12.29
C ALA A 352 -10.66 -13.05 11.63
N VAL A 353 -9.88 -11.98 11.78
CA VAL A 353 -8.51 -11.89 11.25
C VAL A 353 -7.59 -12.91 11.93
N SER A 354 -7.69 -13.05 13.25
CA SER A 354 -6.93 -14.05 14.01
C SER A 354 -7.33 -15.48 13.63
N ALA A 355 -8.64 -15.72 13.45
CA ALA A 355 -9.18 -17.02 13.06
C ALA A 355 -8.72 -17.46 11.66
N LEU A 356 -8.57 -16.53 10.71
CA LEU A 356 -8.04 -16.81 9.37
C LEU A 356 -6.65 -17.46 9.43
N LYS A 357 -5.76 -16.91 10.24
CA LYS A 357 -4.39 -17.41 10.43
C LYS A 357 -4.37 -18.85 10.94
N GLN A 358 -5.19 -19.15 11.94
CA GLN A 358 -5.31 -20.49 12.53
C GLN A 358 -6.04 -21.48 11.62
N ASN A 359 -6.69 -21.01 10.55
CA ASN A 359 -7.37 -21.82 9.55
C ASN A 359 -6.58 -21.89 8.23
N GLY A 360 -5.27 -21.61 8.24
CA GLY A 360 -4.41 -21.84 7.06
C GLY A 360 -4.65 -20.91 5.88
N PHE A 361 -5.32 -19.77 6.10
CA PHE A 361 -5.37 -18.70 5.10
C PHE A 361 -4.02 -18.00 4.98
N VAL A 362 -3.73 -17.45 3.81
CA VAL A 362 -2.45 -16.78 3.49
C VAL A 362 -2.49 -15.29 3.79
N ALA A 363 -3.63 -14.67 3.48
CA ALA A 363 -3.89 -13.26 3.68
C ALA A 363 -5.39 -12.96 3.58
N ALA A 364 -5.77 -11.75 3.92
CA ALA A 364 -7.03 -11.16 3.54
C ALA A 364 -6.83 -9.99 2.56
N VAL A 365 -7.84 -9.72 1.74
CA VAL A 365 -7.90 -8.55 0.86
C VAL A 365 -9.24 -7.85 1.07
N ASN A 366 -9.21 -6.55 1.31
CA ASN A 366 -10.42 -5.81 1.65
C ASN A 366 -10.39 -4.35 1.17
N THR A 367 -11.57 -3.78 0.93
CA THR A 367 -11.74 -2.35 0.64
C THR A 367 -11.91 -1.56 1.94
N ASN A 368 -12.69 -2.10 2.89
CA ASN A 368 -12.79 -1.51 4.22
C ASN A 368 -11.50 -1.81 4.98
N VAL A 369 -10.96 -0.78 5.61
CA VAL A 369 -9.65 -0.87 6.29
C VAL A 369 -9.78 -1.11 7.78
N THR A 370 -10.99 -1.04 8.34
CA THR A 370 -11.25 -1.15 9.77
C THR A 370 -12.22 -2.30 10.08
N PRO A 371 -12.12 -2.93 11.26
CA PRO A 371 -13.15 -3.82 11.77
C PRO A 371 -14.52 -3.14 11.83
N THR A 372 -15.55 -3.96 11.76
CA THR A 372 -16.95 -3.57 11.95
C THR A 372 -17.13 -3.11 13.41
N ASP A 373 -18.05 -2.17 13.63
CA ASP A 373 -18.39 -1.56 14.93
C ASP A 373 -17.46 -0.45 15.46
N GLY A 374 -16.34 -0.14 14.79
CA GLY A 374 -15.57 1.11 14.96
C GLY A 374 -14.84 1.32 16.30
N THR A 375 -15.37 0.79 17.41
CA THR A 375 -14.79 0.82 18.75
C THR A 375 -13.50 0.00 18.83
N ALA A 376 -13.40 -1.05 18.02
CA ALA A 376 -12.20 -1.87 17.83
C ALA A 376 -11.24 -1.32 16.74
N ASN A 377 -11.49 -0.12 16.20
CA ASN A 377 -10.63 0.43 15.14
C ASN A 377 -9.28 0.90 15.70
N GLU A 378 -8.26 0.09 15.46
CA GLU A 378 -6.85 0.43 15.69
C GLU A 378 -6.06 0.73 14.40
N THR A 379 -6.71 0.77 13.23
CA THR A 379 -6.02 1.06 11.97
C THR A 379 -5.56 2.51 11.98
N THR A 380 -4.28 2.71 11.73
CA THR A 380 -3.63 4.02 11.63
C THR A 380 -3.29 4.36 10.19
N LEU A 381 -2.96 5.62 9.91
CA LEU A 381 -2.42 5.99 8.61
C LEU A 381 -1.13 5.24 8.25
N ALA A 382 -0.27 4.94 9.23
CA ALA A 382 0.92 4.13 9.03
C ALA A 382 0.59 2.72 8.48
N ASP A 383 -0.51 2.13 8.93
CA ASP A 383 -0.97 0.83 8.41
C ASP A 383 -1.45 0.94 6.96
N LEU A 384 -2.06 2.07 6.58
CA LEU A 384 -2.53 2.32 5.21
C LEU A 384 -1.38 2.62 4.23
N TRP A 385 -0.28 3.15 4.74
CA TRP A 385 0.95 3.41 3.98
C TRP A 385 1.86 2.19 3.86
N SER A 386 1.69 1.20 4.74
CA SER A 386 2.35 -0.11 4.64
C SER A 386 1.83 -0.92 3.43
N VAL A 387 2.62 -1.88 2.97
CA VAL A 387 2.26 -2.83 1.91
C VAL A 387 0.98 -3.60 2.26
N ALA A 388 0.85 -3.98 3.53
CA ALA A 388 -0.35 -4.58 4.10
C ALA A 388 -0.56 -4.06 5.54
N ILE A 389 -1.82 -4.05 5.97
CA ILE A 389 -2.21 -3.80 7.36
C ILE A 389 -1.86 -5.04 8.17
N MET A 390 -0.93 -4.90 9.11
CA MET A 390 -0.48 -5.97 10.00
C MET A 390 -1.02 -5.83 11.44
N ARG A 391 -1.85 -4.81 11.68
CA ARG A 391 -2.35 -4.40 13.00
C ARG A 391 -3.07 -5.50 13.76
N TYR A 392 -3.83 -6.33 13.06
CA TYR A 392 -4.75 -7.30 13.65
C TYR A 392 -4.13 -8.69 13.63
N GLY A 393 -3.62 -9.14 14.77
CA GLY A 393 -3.06 -10.49 14.92
C GLY A 393 -1.82 -10.78 14.06
N THR A 394 -1.15 -9.76 13.52
CA THR A 394 -0.04 -9.89 12.55
C THR A 394 -0.39 -10.75 11.33
N PHE A 395 -1.66 -10.78 10.96
CA PHE A 395 -2.12 -11.39 9.73
C PHE A 395 -2.36 -10.28 8.70
N PRO A 396 -1.87 -10.41 7.46
CA PRO A 396 -1.92 -9.32 6.49
C PRO A 396 -3.34 -9.08 5.97
N ILE A 397 -3.74 -7.81 5.95
CA ILE A 397 -4.89 -7.34 5.18
C ILE A 397 -4.37 -6.40 4.10
N PHE A 398 -4.45 -6.83 2.84
CA PHE A 398 -4.13 -6.00 1.69
C PHE A 398 -5.33 -5.14 1.32
N THR A 399 -5.07 -3.86 1.02
CA THR A 399 -6.13 -2.95 0.57
C THR A 399 -6.32 -3.04 -0.93
N ARG A 400 -7.58 -2.97 -1.38
CA ARG A 400 -7.95 -2.85 -2.80
C ARG A 400 -8.82 -1.62 -3.03
N ARG A 401 -8.89 -1.13 -4.26
CA ARG A 401 -9.62 0.10 -4.61
C ARG A 401 -10.60 -0.09 -5.76
N TYR A 402 -11.73 0.60 -5.67
CA TYR A 402 -12.61 0.80 -6.82
C TYR A 402 -11.98 1.82 -7.78
N ILE A 403 -12.32 1.72 -9.07
CA ILE A 403 -11.79 2.63 -10.09
C ILE A 403 -12.17 4.10 -9.87
N ASP A 404 -13.28 4.36 -9.17
CA ASP A 404 -13.78 5.71 -8.85
C ASP A 404 -13.07 6.35 -7.65
N HIS A 405 -12.26 5.59 -6.90
CA HIS A 405 -11.36 6.16 -5.91
C HIS A 405 -10.29 7.06 -6.55
N GLY A 406 -10.06 6.95 -7.87
CA GLY A 406 -9.22 7.86 -8.65
C GLY A 406 -7.79 7.36 -8.86
N ILE A 407 -7.23 7.67 -10.03
CA ILE A 407 -5.92 7.18 -10.48
C ILE A 407 -4.76 7.67 -9.61
N GLU A 408 -4.89 8.86 -9.04
CA GLU A 408 -3.94 9.49 -8.12
C GLU A 408 -3.66 8.63 -6.87
N ASN A 409 -4.69 7.93 -6.40
CA ASN A 409 -4.59 7.04 -5.26
C ASN A 409 -3.84 5.74 -5.60
N PHE A 410 -4.01 5.22 -6.83
CA PHE A 410 -3.22 4.08 -7.32
C PHE A 410 -1.76 4.46 -7.54
N ALA A 411 -1.50 5.66 -8.07
CA ALA A 411 -0.14 6.18 -8.25
C ALA A 411 0.59 6.33 -6.91
N PHE A 412 -0.10 6.83 -5.87
CA PHE A 412 0.48 6.94 -4.53
C PHE A 412 0.74 5.59 -3.88
N ASP A 413 -0.22 4.67 -3.97
CA ASP A 413 -0.06 3.30 -3.48
C ASP A 413 1.16 2.62 -4.13
N ALA A 414 1.41 2.85 -5.42
CA ALA A 414 2.58 2.33 -6.12
C ALA A 414 3.91 2.90 -5.59
N ILE A 415 3.96 4.19 -5.24
CA ILE A 415 5.14 4.82 -4.59
C ILE A 415 5.41 4.20 -3.21
N LEU A 416 4.34 3.88 -2.47
CA LEU A 416 4.42 3.19 -1.20
C LEU A 416 4.90 1.72 -1.33
N GLY A 417 4.85 1.16 -2.55
CA GLY A 417 5.21 -0.23 -2.85
C GLY A 417 4.05 -1.21 -2.66
N LYS A 418 2.82 -0.72 -2.63
CA LYS A 418 1.61 -1.55 -2.48
C LYS A 418 1.23 -2.18 -3.83
N PRO A 419 0.66 -3.40 -3.82
CA PRO A 419 0.12 -3.98 -5.05
C PRO A 419 -1.10 -3.18 -5.55
N CYS A 420 -1.25 -3.11 -6.87
CA CYS A 420 -2.38 -2.49 -7.55
C CYS A 420 -3.57 -3.46 -7.62
N PHE A 421 -4.31 -3.58 -6.51
CA PHE A 421 -5.54 -4.37 -6.47
C PHE A 421 -6.77 -3.53 -6.80
N ILE A 422 -7.45 -3.93 -7.88
CA ILE A 422 -8.66 -3.27 -8.38
C ILE A 422 -9.84 -4.15 -8.01
N VAL A 423 -10.87 -3.58 -7.39
CA VAL A 423 -12.13 -4.30 -7.12
C VAL A 423 -13.23 -3.87 -8.08
N GLY A 424 -14.02 -4.85 -8.51
CA GLY A 424 -15.24 -4.65 -9.28
C GLY A 424 -16.30 -5.69 -8.93
N HIS A 425 -17.50 -5.44 -9.42
CA HIS A 425 -18.57 -6.42 -9.52
C HIS A 425 -18.92 -6.55 -11.01
N HIS A 426 -19.91 -7.38 -11.36
CA HIS A 426 -20.29 -7.58 -12.76
C HIS A 426 -20.67 -6.28 -13.49
N GLU A 427 -21.17 -5.26 -12.78
CA GLU A 427 -21.46 -3.92 -13.31
C GLU A 427 -20.28 -3.26 -14.02
N LEU A 428 -19.06 -3.61 -13.63
CA LEU A 428 -17.85 -3.07 -14.26
C LEU A 428 -17.78 -3.41 -15.76
N PHE A 429 -18.47 -4.48 -16.18
CA PHE A 429 -18.55 -4.98 -17.56
C PHE A 429 -19.78 -4.49 -18.32
N ARG A 430 -20.61 -3.62 -17.72
CA ARG A 430 -21.68 -2.94 -18.45
C ARG A 430 -21.08 -2.08 -19.56
N ASP A 431 -21.84 -1.89 -20.64
CA ASP A 431 -21.45 -1.06 -21.80
C ASP A 431 -20.06 -1.45 -22.32
N GLU A 432 -19.87 -2.76 -22.54
CA GLU A 432 -18.63 -3.38 -23.04
C GLU A 432 -17.39 -3.04 -22.20
N ALA A 433 -17.57 -2.94 -20.88
CA ALA A 433 -16.51 -2.56 -19.94
C ALA A 433 -15.82 -1.22 -20.27
N SER A 434 -16.54 -0.27 -20.87
CA SER A 434 -15.99 1.02 -21.33
C SER A 434 -15.27 1.79 -20.22
N LYS A 435 -15.89 1.92 -19.04
CA LYS A 435 -15.29 2.61 -17.88
C LYS A 435 -14.02 1.92 -17.41
N PHE A 436 -14.01 0.60 -17.36
CA PHE A 436 -12.84 -0.16 -16.96
C PHE A 436 -11.70 -0.04 -17.98
N THR A 437 -12.03 -0.12 -19.27
CA THR A 437 -11.06 0.06 -20.35
C THR A 437 -10.41 1.46 -20.31
N GLU A 438 -11.21 2.49 -20.04
CA GLU A 438 -10.69 3.85 -19.85
C GLU A 438 -9.78 3.95 -18.63
N PHE A 439 -10.16 3.32 -17.51
CA PHE A 439 -9.31 3.25 -16.32
C PHE A 439 -7.98 2.53 -16.60
N LEU A 440 -7.99 1.37 -17.28
CA LEU A 440 -6.76 0.67 -17.67
C LEU A 440 -5.86 1.54 -18.55
N ARG A 441 -6.45 2.36 -19.44
CA ARG A 441 -5.69 3.33 -20.24
C ARG A 441 -5.03 4.39 -19.37
N GLN A 442 -5.72 4.89 -18.34
CA GLN A 442 -5.11 5.82 -17.37
C GLN A 442 -3.98 5.14 -16.60
N LEU A 443 -4.18 3.89 -16.18
CA LEU A 443 -3.17 3.10 -15.47
C LEU A 443 -1.91 2.87 -16.32
N THR A 444 -2.06 2.58 -17.62
CA THR A 444 -0.92 2.40 -18.54
C THR A 444 -0.14 3.69 -18.81
N LYS A 445 -0.72 4.86 -18.52
CA LYS A 445 -0.02 6.15 -18.62
C LYS A 445 0.80 6.49 -17.39
N LEU A 446 0.57 5.80 -16.26
CA LEU A 446 1.45 5.92 -15.12
C LEU A 446 2.83 5.38 -15.53
N GLN A 447 3.90 6.03 -15.09
CA GLN A 447 5.27 5.56 -15.28
C GLN A 447 5.56 4.37 -14.34
N LEU A 448 4.78 3.31 -14.50
CA LEU A 448 4.72 2.16 -13.60
C LEU A 448 4.75 0.87 -14.40
N GLN A 449 5.69 -0.01 -14.09
CA GLN A 449 5.71 -1.36 -14.62
C GLN A 449 4.85 -2.27 -13.75
N LEU A 450 3.65 -2.60 -14.24
CA LEU A 450 2.76 -3.53 -13.56
C LEU A 450 3.07 -4.98 -13.93
N SER A 451 3.14 -5.82 -12.90
CA SER A 451 3.18 -7.28 -13.06
C SER A 451 1.79 -7.84 -12.78
N TRP A 452 1.01 -8.05 -13.85
CA TRP A 452 -0.32 -8.63 -13.72
C TRP A 452 -0.21 -10.10 -13.30
N ARG A 453 -0.77 -10.43 -12.15
CA ARG A 453 -0.72 -11.75 -11.52
C ARG A 453 -2.06 -12.12 -10.92
N THR A 454 -2.33 -13.40 -10.79
CA THR A 454 -3.46 -13.86 -9.98
C THR A 454 -3.28 -13.42 -8.52
N LEU A 455 -4.36 -13.30 -7.76
CA LEU A 455 -4.32 -12.70 -6.43
C LEU A 455 -3.34 -13.40 -5.48
N GLY A 456 -3.33 -14.74 -5.44
CA GLY A 456 -2.37 -15.49 -4.63
C GLY A 456 -0.92 -15.25 -5.03
N GLN A 457 -0.63 -15.18 -6.33
CA GLN A 457 0.71 -14.89 -6.85
C GLN A 457 1.14 -13.45 -6.55
N ALA A 458 0.24 -12.48 -6.66
CA ALA A 458 0.52 -11.09 -6.32
C ALA A 458 0.84 -10.93 -4.83
N ILE A 459 0.09 -11.60 -3.95
CA ILE A 459 0.31 -11.57 -2.50
C ILE A 459 1.66 -12.21 -2.14
N CYS A 460 1.99 -13.39 -2.67
CA CYS A 460 3.24 -14.06 -2.32
C CYS A 460 4.49 -13.31 -2.84
N ARG A 461 4.32 -12.38 -3.79
CA ARG A 461 5.39 -11.50 -4.27
C ARG A 461 5.37 -10.10 -3.66
N SER A 462 4.41 -9.82 -2.80
CA SER A 462 4.34 -8.57 -2.04
C SER A 462 5.17 -8.69 -0.77
N TYR A 463 6.46 -8.37 -0.87
CA TYR A 463 7.42 -8.36 0.25
C TYR A 463 8.38 -7.18 0.14
N GLY A 464 8.92 -6.75 1.28
CA GLY A 464 9.92 -5.69 1.32
C GLY A 464 11.31 -6.27 1.11
N VAL A 465 12.12 -5.64 0.26
CA VAL A 465 13.51 -6.01 0.01
C VAL A 465 14.41 -4.85 0.41
N ARG A 466 15.52 -5.18 1.07
CA ARG A 466 16.62 -4.25 1.35
C ARG A 466 17.95 -4.96 1.13
N ARG A 467 18.88 -4.33 0.43
CA ARG A 467 20.23 -4.88 0.22
C ARG A 467 21.16 -4.40 1.34
N GLU A 468 21.88 -5.33 1.94
CA GLU A 468 22.82 -5.09 3.05
C GLU A 468 24.14 -5.79 2.72
N ASN A 469 25.07 -5.07 2.07
CA ASN A 469 26.35 -5.62 1.61
C ASN A 469 26.16 -6.89 0.76
N GLU A 470 26.60 -8.05 1.25
CA GLU A 470 26.49 -9.35 0.59
C GLU A 470 25.19 -10.10 0.89
N THR A 471 24.33 -9.58 1.77
CA THR A 471 23.07 -10.20 2.17
C THR A 471 21.88 -9.38 1.71
N ILE A 472 20.83 -10.05 1.25
CA ILE A 472 19.54 -9.42 0.98
C ILE A 472 18.63 -9.67 2.17
N SER A 473 18.13 -8.61 2.80
CA SER A 473 17.09 -8.70 3.82
C SER A 473 15.72 -8.65 3.16
N VAL A 474 14.84 -9.59 3.50
CA VAL A 474 13.48 -9.73 2.98
C VAL A 474 12.49 -9.68 4.12
N LYS A 475 11.62 -8.67 4.11
CA LYS A 475 10.51 -8.51 5.06
C LYS A 475 9.24 -9.14 4.48
N MET A 476 8.81 -10.24 5.08
CA MET A 476 7.62 -10.99 4.72
C MET A 476 6.38 -10.40 5.40
N PHE A 477 5.31 -10.20 4.63
CA PHE A 477 4.01 -9.74 5.15
C PHE A 477 2.99 -10.88 5.26
N ALA A 478 2.88 -11.71 4.21
CA ALA A 478 1.93 -12.81 4.18
C ALA A 478 2.49 -14.13 4.70
N GLU A 479 1.62 -15.13 4.85
CA GLU A 479 2.03 -16.46 5.33
C GLU A 479 2.73 -17.30 4.26
N GLN A 480 2.75 -16.80 3.02
CA GLN A 480 3.53 -17.36 1.92
C GLN A 480 4.31 -16.25 1.21
N LEU A 481 5.49 -16.60 0.71
CA LEU A 481 6.34 -15.71 -0.07
C LEU A 481 7.03 -16.48 -1.20
N CYS A 482 7.13 -15.87 -2.39
CA CYS A 482 7.87 -16.39 -3.53
C CYS A 482 8.93 -15.40 -3.99
N MET A 483 10.20 -15.73 -3.79
CA MET A 483 11.34 -14.91 -4.22
C MET A 483 12.13 -15.62 -5.31
N GLU A 484 12.49 -14.89 -6.36
CA GLU A 484 13.34 -15.39 -7.44
C GLU A 484 14.70 -14.69 -7.40
N ASN A 485 15.77 -15.47 -7.54
CA ASN A 485 17.09 -14.93 -7.79
C ASN A 485 17.32 -14.87 -9.30
N SER A 486 16.93 -13.76 -9.93
CA SER A 486 17.19 -13.50 -11.36
C SER A 486 18.65 -13.15 -11.66
N GLY A 487 19.53 -13.16 -10.66
CA GLY A 487 20.95 -12.90 -10.82
C GLY A 487 21.73 -14.09 -11.36
N THR A 488 22.98 -13.84 -11.72
CA THR A 488 23.92 -14.86 -12.22
C THR A 488 24.66 -15.60 -11.12
N MET A 489 24.60 -15.10 -9.88
CA MET A 489 25.31 -15.64 -8.71
C MET A 489 24.31 -16.05 -7.63
N THR A 490 24.71 -16.99 -6.78
CA THR A 490 23.96 -17.34 -5.56
C THR A 490 23.81 -16.11 -4.66
N GLN A 491 22.60 -15.90 -4.14
CA GLN A 491 22.28 -14.80 -3.22
C GLN A 491 22.01 -15.36 -1.83
N ARG A 492 22.71 -14.80 -0.83
CA ARG A 492 22.41 -15.06 0.57
C ARG A 492 21.25 -14.16 1.01
N VAL A 493 20.16 -14.76 1.46
CA VAL A 493 18.93 -14.04 1.80
C VAL A 493 18.54 -14.27 3.25
N ARG A 494 18.40 -13.19 4.01
CA ARG A 494 17.86 -13.17 5.36
C ARG A 494 16.39 -12.80 5.29
N PHE A 495 15.52 -13.70 5.70
CA PHE A 495 14.09 -13.43 5.81
C PHE A 495 13.73 -12.97 7.22
N LEU A 496 12.76 -12.07 7.31
CA LEU A 496 12.22 -11.52 8.55
C LEU A 496 10.69 -11.53 8.46
N LYS A 497 10.04 -12.12 9.45
CA LYS A 497 8.58 -12.05 9.61
C LYS A 497 8.25 -11.63 11.03
N GLN A 498 7.37 -10.64 11.19
CA GLN A 498 6.85 -10.27 12.50
C GLN A 498 5.90 -11.38 12.97
N GLU A 499 6.14 -11.90 14.18
CA GLU A 499 5.36 -12.98 14.75
C GLU A 499 5.37 -12.91 16.29
N PRO A 500 4.52 -12.08 16.92
CA PRO A 500 4.45 -11.99 18.38
C PRO A 500 3.88 -13.26 19.02
N GLN A 501 3.17 -14.12 18.27
CA GLN A 501 2.54 -15.34 18.76
C GLN A 501 3.30 -16.58 18.31
N ILE A 502 4.60 -16.64 18.62
CA ILE A 502 5.50 -17.72 18.19
C ILE A 502 4.99 -19.14 18.54
N ALA A 503 4.24 -19.28 19.63
CA ALA A 503 3.65 -20.56 20.05
C ALA A 503 2.63 -21.14 19.05
N LEU A 504 2.05 -20.31 18.18
CA LEU A 504 1.15 -20.77 17.12
C LEU A 504 1.91 -21.25 15.89
N LEU A 505 3.14 -20.78 15.66
CA LEU A 505 3.93 -21.15 14.49
C LEU A 505 4.41 -22.59 14.64
N LYS A 506 3.91 -23.46 13.77
CA LYS A 506 4.25 -24.88 13.75
C LYS A 506 5.59 -25.11 13.04
N VAL A 507 5.74 -24.58 11.84
CA VAL A 507 6.94 -24.80 11.02
C VAL A 507 7.08 -23.71 9.95
N ILE A 508 8.33 -23.45 9.55
CA ILE A 508 8.65 -22.70 8.33
C ILE A 508 9.25 -23.67 7.33
N THR A 509 8.72 -23.66 6.11
CA THR A 509 9.28 -24.43 5.00
C THR A 509 9.77 -23.51 3.88
N VAL A 510 10.84 -23.92 3.21
CA VAL A 510 11.36 -23.30 1.99
C VAL A 510 11.44 -24.40 0.94
N ASN A 511 10.72 -24.24 -0.17
CA ASN A 511 10.64 -25.26 -1.22
C ASN A 511 10.24 -26.64 -0.67
N GLN A 512 9.34 -26.66 0.33
CA GLN A 512 8.85 -27.84 1.07
C GLN A 512 9.81 -28.40 2.13
N ASP A 513 11.06 -27.95 2.19
CA ASP A 513 12.01 -28.37 3.22
C ASP A 513 11.88 -27.53 4.49
N ILE A 514 11.92 -28.17 5.66
CA ILE A 514 11.85 -27.50 6.96
C ILE A 514 13.14 -26.71 7.21
N VAL A 515 13.02 -25.44 7.60
CA VAL A 515 14.16 -24.59 7.95
C VAL A 515 14.18 -24.22 9.43
N ALA A 516 15.38 -24.17 10.00
CA ALA A 516 15.59 -23.63 11.34
C ALA A 516 15.47 -22.10 11.32
N TYR A 517 15.01 -21.54 12.44
CA TYR A 517 14.85 -20.10 12.59
C TYR A 517 15.30 -19.62 13.98
N ASP A 518 15.62 -18.34 14.08
CA ASP A 518 15.87 -17.61 15.32
C ASP A 518 14.68 -16.68 15.61
N TYR A 519 14.32 -16.54 16.88
CA TYR A 519 13.24 -15.67 17.32
C TYR A 519 13.76 -14.62 18.30
N ARG A 520 13.69 -13.34 17.92
CA ARG A 520 14.07 -12.20 18.79
C ARG A 520 13.22 -10.97 18.48
N ASP A 521 12.88 -10.21 19.51
CA ASP A 521 12.16 -8.94 19.39
C ASP A 521 10.82 -9.02 18.65
N GLY A 522 10.13 -10.16 18.77
CA GLY A 522 8.86 -10.39 18.06
C GLY A 522 9.00 -10.72 16.58
N TYR A 523 10.21 -11.07 16.12
CA TYR A 523 10.47 -11.48 14.73
C TYR A 523 11.08 -12.87 14.66
N VAL A 524 10.58 -13.65 13.71
CA VAL A 524 11.21 -14.89 13.25
C VAL A 524 12.15 -14.56 12.10
N ARG A 525 13.36 -15.10 12.16
CA ARG A 525 14.44 -14.84 11.20
C ARG A 525 15.07 -16.15 10.76
N TRP A 526 15.31 -16.29 9.47
CA TRP A 526 16.07 -17.42 8.92
C TRP A 526 16.89 -16.95 7.73
N VAL A 527 17.90 -17.74 7.36
CA VAL A 527 18.82 -17.44 6.26
C VAL A 527 18.91 -18.64 5.34
N ILE A 528 18.80 -18.39 4.04
CA ILE A 528 19.00 -19.40 2.99
C ILE A 528 19.88 -18.82 1.89
N ASP A 529 20.51 -19.71 1.13
CA ASP A 529 21.19 -19.35 -0.11
C ASP A 529 20.30 -19.74 -1.29
N ILE A 530 19.98 -18.78 -2.16
CA ILE A 530 19.18 -19.01 -3.35
C ILE A 530 20.13 -19.05 -4.56
N PRO A 531 20.29 -20.19 -5.24
CA PRO A 531 21.14 -20.30 -6.42
C PRO A 531 20.75 -19.32 -7.53
N ALA A 532 21.67 -19.06 -8.45
CA ALA A 532 21.39 -18.28 -9.66
C ALA A 532 20.22 -18.90 -10.45
N GLY A 533 19.23 -18.10 -10.83
CA GLY A 533 18.00 -18.56 -11.47
C GLY A 533 17.06 -19.36 -10.55
N GLY A 534 17.41 -19.52 -9.28
CA GLY A 534 16.64 -20.29 -8.30
C GLY A 534 15.44 -19.51 -7.76
N THR A 535 14.51 -20.26 -7.16
CA THR A 535 13.32 -19.71 -6.48
C THR A 535 13.26 -20.22 -5.05
N ALA A 536 12.90 -19.34 -4.12
CA ALA A 536 12.54 -19.69 -2.75
C ALA A 536 11.04 -19.49 -2.54
N LYS A 537 10.32 -20.60 -2.36
CA LYS A 537 8.90 -20.61 -1.97
C LYS A 537 8.82 -20.85 -0.47
N VAL A 538 8.63 -19.78 0.29
CA VAL A 538 8.49 -19.80 1.75
C VAL A 538 7.03 -20.03 2.13
N ARG A 539 6.78 -20.88 3.12
CA ARG A 539 5.48 -21.01 3.79
C ARG A 539 5.65 -21.07 5.30
N CYS A 540 4.88 -20.24 6.00
CA CYS A 540 4.69 -20.32 7.44
C CYS A 540 3.41 -21.11 7.73
N GLU A 541 3.52 -22.20 8.48
CA GLU A 541 2.38 -23.03 8.88
C GLU A 541 2.12 -22.88 10.37
N TYR A 542 0.86 -22.82 10.76
CA TYR A 542 0.43 -22.63 12.14
C TYR A 542 -0.31 -23.86 12.65
N HIS A 543 -0.33 -24.03 13.97
CA HIS A 543 -1.18 -25.01 14.61
C HIS A 543 -2.65 -24.65 14.37
N GLU A 544 -3.35 -25.52 13.63
CA GLU A 544 -4.79 -25.40 13.46
C GLU A 544 -5.52 -25.77 14.77
N GLN A 545 -6.64 -25.12 15.04
CA GLN A 545 -7.53 -25.58 16.11
C GLN A 545 -8.12 -26.94 15.74
N THR A 546 -8.23 -27.85 16.71
CA THR A 546 -8.68 -29.23 16.53
C THR A 546 -9.92 -29.33 15.63
N ASP A 547 -9.90 -30.28 14.69
CA ASP A 547 -10.98 -30.49 13.75
C ASP A 547 -12.26 -30.91 14.46
N VAL A 548 -13.21 -29.98 14.57
CA VAL A 548 -14.61 -30.30 14.76
C VAL A 548 -15.22 -30.31 13.36
N LEU A 549 -15.79 -31.46 12.98
CA LEU A 549 -16.51 -31.59 11.70
C LEU A 549 -17.50 -30.42 11.55
N PRO A 550 -17.57 -29.78 10.36
CA PRO A 550 -18.51 -28.69 10.13
C PRO A 550 -19.94 -29.13 10.46
N SER A 551 -20.53 -28.59 11.52
CA SER A 551 -21.93 -28.88 11.83
C SER A 551 -22.82 -28.20 10.79
N PRO A 552 -23.68 -28.94 10.06
CA PRO A 552 -24.66 -28.31 9.19
C PRO A 552 -25.56 -27.44 10.06
N GLY A 553 -25.57 -26.12 9.81
CA GLY A 553 -26.45 -25.19 10.51
C GLY A 553 -27.92 -25.61 10.43
N SER A 554 -28.77 -25.02 11.28
CA SER A 554 -30.18 -25.38 11.34
C SER A 554 -30.87 -25.36 9.96
N PHE A 555 -31.86 -26.23 9.74
CA PHE A 555 -32.60 -26.27 8.47
C PHE A 555 -33.17 -24.89 8.07
N ARG A 556 -33.68 -24.14 9.05
CA ARG A 556 -34.16 -22.77 8.87
C ARG A 556 -33.06 -21.83 8.37
N TYR A 557 -31.85 -21.93 8.93
CA TYR A 557 -30.70 -21.15 8.48
C TYR A 557 -30.34 -21.47 7.02
N ARG A 558 -30.23 -22.76 6.67
CA ARG A 558 -29.89 -23.18 5.30
C ARG A 558 -30.91 -22.69 4.26
N LEU A 559 -32.20 -22.76 4.59
CA LEU A 559 -33.27 -22.25 3.73
C LEU A 559 -33.16 -20.72 3.54
N ALA A 560 -32.93 -19.98 4.62
CA ALA A 560 -32.77 -18.52 4.55
C ALA A 560 -31.55 -18.10 3.71
N VAL A 561 -30.42 -18.80 3.85
CA VAL A 561 -29.23 -18.61 3.01
C VAL A 561 -29.56 -18.87 1.55
N ALA A 562 -30.19 -20.00 1.24
CA ALA A 562 -30.55 -20.34 -0.14
C ALA A 562 -31.45 -19.28 -0.77
N VAL A 563 -32.55 -18.90 -0.09
CA VAL A 563 -33.46 -17.84 -0.57
C VAL A 563 -32.71 -16.55 -0.86
N ARG A 564 -31.84 -16.11 0.06
CA ARG A 564 -31.04 -14.90 -0.14
C ARG A 564 -30.14 -15.02 -1.38
N ARG A 565 -29.42 -16.13 -1.55
CA ARG A 565 -28.49 -16.30 -2.68
C ARG A 565 -29.21 -16.34 -4.02
N TYR A 566 -30.35 -17.01 -4.11
CA TYR A 566 -31.18 -16.99 -5.33
C TYR A 566 -31.77 -15.60 -5.62
N LEU A 567 -32.20 -14.86 -4.59
CA LEU A 567 -32.68 -13.48 -4.78
C LEU A 567 -31.57 -12.52 -5.23
N SER A 568 -30.36 -12.66 -4.69
CA SER A 568 -29.18 -11.89 -5.15
C SER A 568 -28.86 -12.21 -6.61
N GLU A 569 -28.84 -13.48 -7.00
CA GLU A 569 -28.61 -13.88 -8.40
C GLU A 569 -29.70 -13.36 -9.34
N LEU A 570 -30.97 -13.36 -8.91
CA LEU A 570 -32.07 -12.79 -9.70
C LEU A 570 -31.93 -11.28 -9.88
N ARG A 571 -31.56 -10.55 -8.81
CA ARG A 571 -31.27 -9.11 -8.88
C ARG A 571 -30.14 -8.82 -9.86
N ASP A 572 -29.07 -9.59 -9.81
CA ASP A 572 -27.86 -9.33 -10.58
C ASP A 572 -28.04 -9.68 -12.08
N ASN A 573 -28.82 -10.73 -12.39
CA ASN A 573 -29.12 -11.13 -13.77
C ASN A 573 -30.30 -10.37 -14.41
N TYR A 574 -31.32 -9.99 -13.64
CA TYR A 574 -32.59 -9.49 -14.19
C TYR A 574 -33.07 -8.17 -13.59
N GLY A 575 -32.49 -7.71 -12.48
CA GLY A 575 -32.94 -6.50 -11.76
C GLY A 575 -32.87 -5.22 -12.58
N TYR A 576 -32.09 -5.19 -13.67
CA TYR A 576 -32.02 -4.05 -14.58
C TYR A 576 -33.29 -3.82 -15.40
N TRP A 577 -34.12 -4.85 -15.60
CA TRP A 577 -35.38 -4.71 -16.34
C TRP A 577 -36.49 -4.03 -15.51
N ALA A 578 -36.42 -4.08 -14.17
CA ALA A 578 -37.45 -3.52 -13.30
C ALA A 578 -37.39 -1.99 -13.16
N LEU A 579 -36.24 -1.36 -13.47
CA LEU A 579 -36.07 0.11 -13.41
C LEU A 579 -36.42 0.81 -14.74
N TRP A 580 -36.63 0.06 -15.82
CA TRP A 580 -37.08 0.60 -17.13
C TRP A 580 -38.60 0.49 -17.36
N GLY A 581 -39.36 0.05 -16.35
CA GLY A 581 -40.83 -0.03 -16.37
C GLY A 581 -41.57 1.16 -15.73
N ARG A 582 -40.87 2.18 -15.22
CA ARG A 582 -41.49 3.43 -14.74
C ARG A 582 -41.02 4.60 -15.59
N GLY A 583 -41.61 4.71 -16.78
CA GLY A 583 -41.54 5.91 -17.59
C GLY A 583 -42.30 7.07 -16.94
N LYS A 584 -41.68 8.26 -17.03
CA LYS A 584 -42.28 9.61 -17.09
C LYS A 584 -43.66 9.79 -16.45
N ILE A 585 -43.69 10.43 -15.28
CA ILE A 585 -44.50 11.63 -15.00
C ILE A 585 -43.62 12.60 -14.23
#